data_AF-A0A328S2A7-F1
#
_entry.id   AF-A0A328S2A7-F1
#
_cell.length_a   1.000
_cell.length_b   1.000
_cell.length_c   1.000
_cell.angle_alpha   90.00
_cell.angle_beta   90.00
_cell.angle_gamma   90.00
#
_symmetry.space_group_name_H-M   'P 1'
#
loop_
_entity.id
_entity.type
_entity.pdbx_description
1 polymer ?
#
loop_
_entity_poly.entity_id
_entity_poly.type
_entity_poly.pdbx_seq_one_letter_code
_entity_poly.pdbx_strand_id
1 'polypeptide(L)'
;MLELHGLLNRMHKDRVKFKQTFTEGEDLIKVRDSLNQRAITIRELLLEDPENKNLNFELNFCLSEAERLEEELEQFQNKYGSIEKKINIQEQLIDYDINELKTYIGFLEQLEVDKQLVESIRNTVKSLDENITLLNYLKEK
;
A
#
# COMPACT_ATOMS: atom_id res chain seq x y z
N MET A 1 25.28 3.22 -12.13
CA MET A 1 24.38 4.37 -11.96
C MET A 1 23.04 4.21 -12.71
N LEU A 2 23.04 3.78 -13.98
CA LEU A 2 21.82 3.54 -14.77
C LEU A 2 20.91 2.41 -14.22
N GLU A 3 21.50 1.35 -13.67
CA GLU A 3 20.75 0.21 -13.13
C GLU A 3 19.99 0.55 -11.85
N LEU A 4 20.58 1.38 -10.99
CA LEU A 4 19.96 1.87 -9.75
C LEU A 4 18.76 2.78 -10.04
N HIS A 5 18.89 3.66 -11.04
CA HIS A 5 17.80 4.53 -11.49
C HIS A 5 16.64 3.73 -12.12
N GLY A 6 16.96 2.66 -12.87
CA GLY A 6 15.95 1.74 -13.42
C GLY A 6 15.21 0.92 -12.36
N LEU A 7 15.88 0.55 -11.27
CA LEU A 7 15.26 -0.11 -10.12
C LEU A 7 14.30 0.84 -9.40
N LEU A 8 14.76 2.05 -9.08
CA LEU A 8 13.96 3.09 -8.41
C LEU A 8 12.69 3.46 -9.19
N ASN A 9 12.79 3.57 -10.52
CA ASN A 9 11.62 3.88 -11.36
C ASN A 9 10.62 2.72 -11.42
N ARG A 10 11.08 1.46 -11.42
CA ARG A 10 10.18 0.29 -11.37
C ARG A 10 9.47 0.22 -10.02
N MET A 11 10.22 0.36 -8.93
CA MET A 11 9.66 0.43 -7.58
C MET A 11 8.64 1.55 -7.42
N HIS A 12 8.92 2.74 -7.97
CA HIS A 12 7.99 3.86 -7.92
C HIS A 12 6.70 3.56 -8.71
N LYS A 13 6.82 3.00 -9.92
CA LYS A 13 5.64 2.59 -10.72
C LYS A 13 4.81 1.52 -10.03
N ASP A 14 5.45 0.49 -9.49
CA ASP A 14 4.77 -0.60 -8.79
C ASP A 14 4.06 -0.07 -7.54
N ARG A 15 4.67 0.88 -6.84
CA ARG A 15 4.08 1.56 -5.68
C ARG A 15 2.93 2.49 -6.02
N VAL A 16 3.01 3.27 -7.10
CA VAL A 16 1.90 4.14 -7.55
C VAL A 16 0.70 3.28 -7.95
N LYS A 17 0.95 2.21 -8.71
CA LYS A 17 -0.09 1.24 -9.07
C LYS A 17 -0.71 0.61 -7.83
N PHE A 18 0.11 0.22 -6.85
CA PHE A 18 -0.37 -0.29 -5.57
C PHE A 18 -1.23 0.72 -4.81
N LYS A 19 -0.82 1.99 -4.70
CA LYS A 19 -1.62 3.03 -4.04
C LYS A 19 -2.97 3.21 -4.72
N GLN A 20 -3.01 3.31 -6.04
CA GLN A 20 -4.26 3.46 -6.80
C GLN A 20 -5.20 2.27 -6.54
N THR A 21 -4.65 1.06 -6.53
CA THR A 21 -5.42 -0.16 -6.26
C THR A 21 -5.86 -0.24 -4.79
N PHE A 22 -5.04 0.18 -3.83
CA PHE A 22 -5.42 0.22 -2.41
C PHE A 22 -6.57 1.19 -2.14
N THR A 23 -6.56 2.37 -2.79
CA THR A 23 -7.66 3.33 -2.73
C THR A 23 -8.96 2.74 -3.27
N GLU A 24 -8.89 1.92 -4.33
CA GLU A 24 -10.06 1.17 -4.85
C GLU A 24 -10.63 0.24 -3.77
N GLY A 25 -9.79 -0.51 -3.05
CA GLY A 25 -10.20 -1.35 -1.92
C GLY A 25 -10.84 -0.56 -0.77
N GLU A 26 -10.27 0.60 -0.40
CA GLU A 26 -10.87 1.48 0.62
C GLU A 26 -12.22 2.05 0.20
N ASP A 27 -12.38 2.40 -1.08
CA ASP A 27 -13.64 2.91 -1.60
C ASP A 27 -14.72 1.82 -1.64
N LEU A 28 -14.36 0.58 -1.98
CA LEU A 28 -15.26 -0.57 -1.88
C LEU A 28 -15.74 -0.80 -0.43
N ILE A 29 -14.86 -0.67 0.56
CA ILE A 29 -15.21 -0.75 1.99
C ILE A 29 -16.21 0.34 2.37
N LYS A 30 -15.96 1.60 1.99
CA LYS A 30 -16.85 2.73 2.29
C LYS A 30 -18.25 2.52 1.70
N VAL A 31 -18.33 2.04 0.46
CA VAL A 31 -19.63 1.80 -0.20
C VAL A 31 -20.38 0.66 0.49
N ARG A 32 -19.71 -0.46 0.80
CA ARG A 32 -20.30 -1.57 1.56
C ARG A 32 -20.83 -1.11 2.92
N ASP A 33 -20.04 -0.34 3.66
CA ASP A 33 -20.44 0.16 4.98
C ASP A 33 -21.65 1.10 4.89
N SER A 34 -21.69 1.95 3.85
CA SER A 34 -22.87 2.80 3.58
C SER A 34 -24.12 1.99 3.25
N LEU A 35 -24.00 0.90 2.49
CA LEU A 35 -25.11 0.00 2.17
C LEU A 35 -25.61 -0.72 3.43
N ASN A 36 -24.70 -1.17 4.29
CA ASN A 36 -25.03 -1.81 5.56
C ASN A 36 -25.76 -0.84 6.51
N GLN A 37 -25.28 0.41 6.63
CA GLN A 37 -25.97 1.44 7.41
C GLN A 37 -27.36 1.75 6.87
N ARG A 38 -27.50 1.80 5.54
CA ARG A 38 -28.81 1.99 4.89
C ARG A 38 -29.75 0.82 5.18
N ALA A 39 -29.26 -0.43 5.11
CA ALA A 39 -30.04 -1.61 5.43
C ALA A 39 -30.56 -1.59 6.90
N ILE A 40 -29.74 -1.13 7.85
CA ILE A 40 -30.16 -0.94 9.25
C ILE A 40 -31.30 0.08 9.33
N THR A 41 -31.14 1.23 8.69
CA THR A 41 -32.17 2.29 8.68
C THR A 41 -33.48 1.79 8.08
N ILE A 42 -33.42 1.03 6.98
CA ILE A 42 -34.61 0.46 6.33
C ILE A 42 -35.31 -0.56 7.24
N ARG A 43 -34.55 -1.38 7.96
CA ARG A 43 -35.11 -2.32 8.94
C ARG A 43 -35.88 -1.61 10.04
N GLU A 44 -35.37 -0.47 10.52
CA GLU A 44 -36.07 0.35 11.52
C GLU A 44 -37.39 0.90 10.95
N LEU A 45 -37.39 1.42 9.72
CA LEU A 45 -38.60 1.92 9.05
C LEU A 45 -39.64 0.81 8.79
N LEU A 46 -39.19 -0.41 8.48
CA LEU A 46 -40.07 -1.57 8.29
C LEU A 46 -40.69 -2.08 9.61
N LEU A 47 -40.17 -1.69 10.78
CA LEU A 47 -40.87 -1.98 12.04
C LEU A 47 -42.17 -1.16 12.16
N GLU A 48 -42.21 0.02 11.54
CA GLU A 48 -43.36 0.91 11.54
C GLU A 48 -44.36 0.57 10.43
N ASP A 49 -43.88 0.09 9.28
CA ASP A 49 -44.69 -0.36 8.14
C ASP A 49 -44.11 -1.63 7.47
N PRO A 50 -44.39 -2.83 8.02
CA PRO A 50 -43.79 -4.08 7.55
C PRO A 50 -44.15 -4.48 6.11
N GLU A 51 -45.33 -4.05 5.65
CA GLU A 51 -45.88 -4.37 4.32
C GLU A 51 -45.36 -3.41 3.24
N ASN A 52 -44.50 -2.45 3.61
CA ASN A 52 -43.95 -1.48 2.68
C ASN A 52 -43.06 -2.16 1.62
N LYS A 53 -43.64 -2.40 0.44
CA LYS A 53 -42.96 -3.11 -0.64
C LYS A 53 -41.70 -2.38 -1.11
N ASN A 54 -41.72 -1.04 -1.15
CA ASN A 54 -40.57 -0.25 -1.60
C ASN A 54 -39.38 -0.40 -0.66
N LEU A 55 -39.63 -0.31 0.66
CA LEU A 55 -38.60 -0.53 1.67
C LEU A 55 -38.07 -1.97 1.64
N ASN A 56 -38.94 -2.96 1.43
CA ASN A 56 -38.52 -4.35 1.27
C ASN A 56 -37.62 -4.56 0.03
N PHE A 57 -37.95 -3.94 -1.12
CA PHE A 57 -37.10 -4.00 -2.31
C PHE A 57 -35.74 -3.34 -2.08
N GLU A 58 -35.73 -2.16 -1.46
CA GLU A 58 -34.51 -1.42 -1.16
C GLU A 58 -33.62 -2.18 -0.17
N LEU A 59 -34.21 -2.81 0.85
CA LEU A 59 -33.48 -3.66 1.79
C LEU A 59 -32.78 -4.81 1.08
N ASN A 60 -33.49 -5.52 0.21
CA ASN A 60 -32.92 -6.63 -0.55
C ASN A 60 -31.77 -6.17 -1.44
N PHE A 61 -31.92 -5.02 -2.11
CA PHE A 61 -30.84 -4.42 -2.90
C PHE A 61 -29.61 -4.10 -2.06
N CYS A 62 -29.79 -3.42 -0.92
CA CYS A 62 -28.67 -3.08 -0.04
C CYS A 62 -27.93 -4.32 0.48
N LEU A 63 -28.66 -5.36 0.85
CA LEU A 63 -28.07 -6.61 1.33
C LEU A 63 -27.32 -7.36 0.22
N SER A 64 -27.93 -7.50 -0.97
CA SER A 64 -27.29 -8.21 -2.08
C SER A 64 -26.05 -7.49 -2.61
N GLU A 65 -26.09 -6.15 -2.68
CA GLU A 65 -24.91 -5.39 -3.09
C GLU A 65 -23.81 -5.36 -2.03
N ALA A 66 -24.17 -5.32 -0.74
CA ALA A 66 -23.18 -5.43 0.32
C ALA A 66 -22.46 -6.80 0.29
N GLU A 67 -23.20 -7.89 0.07
CA GLU A 67 -22.65 -9.24 -0.08
C GLU A 67 -21.73 -9.36 -1.31
N ARG A 68 -22.17 -8.83 -2.47
CA ARG A 68 -21.35 -8.77 -3.69
C ARG A 68 -20.03 -8.02 -3.47
N LEU A 69 -20.08 -6.89 -2.76
CA LEU A 69 -18.88 -6.11 -2.43
C LEU A 69 -17.96 -6.82 -1.44
N GLU A 70 -18.51 -7.63 -0.53
CA GLU A 70 -17.74 -8.46 0.39
C GLU A 70 -16.92 -9.53 -0.36
N GLU A 71 -17.54 -10.21 -1.34
CA GLU A 71 -16.85 -11.15 -2.22
C GLU A 71 -15.75 -10.47 -3.06
N GLU A 72 -16.04 -9.27 -3.59
CA GLU A 72 -15.09 -8.47 -4.36
C GLU A 72 -13.89 -8.04 -3.49
N LEU A 73 -14.15 -7.66 -2.23
CA LEU A 73 -13.12 -7.35 -1.24
C LEU A 73 -12.29 -8.57 -0.84
N GLU A 74 -12.89 -9.76 -0.72
CA GLU A 74 -12.16 -10.98 -0.42
C GLU A 74 -11.21 -11.36 -1.58
N GLN A 75 -11.68 -11.26 -2.82
CA GLN A 75 -10.84 -11.46 -4.01
C GLN A 75 -9.71 -10.42 -4.08
N PHE A 76 -10.02 -9.18 -3.74
CA PHE A 76 -9.05 -8.09 -3.65
C PHE A 76 -7.98 -8.42 -2.59
N GLN A 77 -8.38 -8.79 -1.37
CA GLN A 77 -7.44 -9.16 -0.30
C GLN A 77 -6.59 -10.38 -0.67
N ASN A 78 -7.17 -11.41 -1.29
CA ASN A 78 -6.42 -12.58 -1.74
C ASN A 78 -5.37 -12.23 -2.81
N LYS A 79 -5.71 -11.33 -3.73
CA LYS A 79 -4.81 -10.89 -4.80
C LYS A 79 -3.71 -9.96 -4.26
N TYR A 80 -4.06 -9.00 -3.42
CA TYR A 80 -3.17 -7.90 -3.02
C TYR A 80 -2.52 -8.08 -1.65
N GLY A 81 -3.06 -8.89 -0.75
CA GLY A 81 -2.39 -9.27 0.51
C GLY A 81 -1.07 -10.02 0.27
N SER A 82 -0.94 -10.69 -0.88
CA SER A 82 0.33 -11.25 -1.34
C SER A 82 1.32 -10.17 -1.82
N ILE A 83 0.82 -9.08 -2.38
CA ILE A 83 1.63 -7.97 -2.93
C ILE A 83 2.13 -7.09 -1.79
N GLU A 84 1.33 -6.80 -0.78
CA GLU A 84 1.75 -6.06 0.42
C GLU A 84 2.88 -6.80 1.14
N LYS A 85 2.75 -8.13 1.31
CA LYS A 85 3.85 -8.96 1.83
C LYS A 85 5.11 -8.90 0.96
N LYS A 86 4.97 -8.90 -0.37
CA LYS A 86 6.11 -8.75 -1.30
C LYS A 86 6.78 -7.39 -1.18
N ILE A 87 6.01 -6.31 -1.00
CA ILE A 87 6.53 -4.96 -0.78
C ILE A 87 7.32 -4.91 0.53
N ASN A 88 6.76 -5.43 1.62
CA ASN A 88 7.43 -5.47 2.92
C ASN A 88 8.76 -6.25 2.84
N ILE A 89 8.77 -7.41 2.15
CA ILE A 89 9.99 -8.17 1.87
C ILE A 89 10.99 -7.34 1.04
N GLN A 90 10.53 -6.61 0.02
CA GLN A 90 11.41 -5.75 -0.78
C GLN A 90 11.98 -4.57 0.01
N GLU A 91 11.20 -3.98 0.92
CA GLU A 91 11.68 -2.92 1.82
C GLU A 91 12.77 -3.44 2.75
N GLN A 92 12.57 -4.61 3.36
CA GLN A 92 13.58 -5.26 4.20
C GLN A 92 14.87 -5.58 3.43
N LEU A 93 14.76 -6.02 2.17
CA LEU A 93 15.92 -6.30 1.32
C LEU A 93 16.69 -5.02 0.98
N ILE A 94 16.01 -3.91 0.74
CA ILE A 94 16.65 -2.62 0.46
C ILE A 94 17.40 -2.10 1.67
N ASP A 95 16.81 -2.22 2.86
CA ASP A 95 17.48 -1.85 4.11
C ASP A 95 18.74 -2.70 4.33
N TYR A 96 18.66 -4.01 4.03
CA TYR A 96 19.81 -4.91 4.07
C TYR A 96 20.91 -4.45 3.08
N ASP A 97 20.57 -4.21 1.82
CA ASP A 97 21.52 -3.80 0.78
C ASP A 97 22.20 -2.45 1.12
N ILE A 98 21.46 -1.51 1.71
CA ILE A 98 22.03 -0.22 2.16
C ILE A 98 23.04 -0.41 3.29
N ASN A 99 22.73 -1.29 4.24
CA ASN A 99 23.64 -1.60 5.34
C ASN A 99 24.90 -2.33 4.84
N GLU A 100 24.75 -3.19 3.84
CA GLU A 100 25.89 -3.84 3.18
C GLU A 100 26.77 -2.81 2.46
N LEU A 101 26.18 -1.87 1.72
CA LEU A 101 26.91 -0.76 1.09
C LEU A 101 27.65 0.13 2.09
N LYS A 102 27.03 0.44 3.23
CA LYS A 102 27.68 1.17 4.34
C LYS A 102 28.87 0.39 4.90
N THR A 103 28.75 -0.94 5.00
CA THR A 103 29.84 -1.82 5.44
C THR A 103 31.00 -1.82 4.43
N TYR A 104 30.69 -1.90 3.13
CA TYR A 104 31.71 -1.83 2.08
C TYR A 104 32.43 -0.48 2.04
N ILE A 105 31.72 0.63 2.25
CA ILE A 105 32.36 1.95 2.42
C ILE A 105 33.36 1.92 3.58
N GLY A 106 32.99 1.32 4.72
CA GLY A 106 33.89 1.16 5.86
C GLY A 106 35.17 0.37 5.54
N PHE A 107 35.08 -0.68 4.71
CA PHE A 107 36.27 -1.40 4.26
C PHE A 107 37.14 -0.57 3.30
N LEU A 108 36.53 0.20 2.39
CA LEU A 108 37.27 1.09 1.49
C LEU A 108 38.05 2.17 2.27
N GLU A 109 37.50 2.66 3.38
CA GLU A 109 38.19 3.59 4.29
C GLU A 109 39.42 2.97 4.95
N GLN A 110 39.34 1.68 5.33
CA GLN A 110 40.44 0.94 5.95
C GLN A 110 41.55 0.57 4.96
N LEU A 111 41.20 0.40 3.68
CA LEU A 111 42.14 0.05 2.61
C LEU A 111 42.89 1.26 2.03
N GLU A 112 42.79 2.42 2.67
CA GLU A 112 43.42 3.68 2.23
C GLU A 112 43.06 4.07 0.77
N VAL A 113 41.86 3.69 0.32
CA VAL A 113 41.32 4.11 -0.97
C VAL A 113 41.19 5.64 -0.99
N ASP A 114 41.34 6.23 -2.18
CA ASP A 114 41.25 7.67 -2.39
C ASP A 114 40.07 8.29 -1.60
N LYS A 115 40.41 9.22 -0.70
CA LYS A 115 39.45 9.79 0.24
C LYS A 115 38.31 10.53 -0.46
N GLN A 116 38.59 11.16 -1.59
CA GLN A 116 37.61 11.93 -2.34
C GLN A 116 36.59 11.00 -3.02
N LEU A 117 37.05 9.86 -3.53
CA LEU A 117 36.21 8.79 -4.06
C LEU A 117 35.32 8.17 -2.97
N VAL A 118 35.90 7.81 -1.82
CA VAL A 118 35.15 7.24 -0.68
C VAL A 118 34.08 8.21 -0.18
N GLU A 119 34.40 9.50 -0.05
CA GLU A 119 33.45 10.53 0.37
C GLU A 119 32.28 10.68 -0.63
N SER A 120 32.56 10.58 -1.93
CA SER A 120 31.55 10.62 -3.00
C SER A 120 30.58 9.43 -2.91
N ILE A 121 31.11 8.23 -2.69
CA ILE A 121 30.30 7.01 -2.52
C ILE A 121 29.46 7.11 -1.23
N ARG A 122 30.06 7.57 -0.13
CA ARG A 122 29.35 7.78 1.15
C ARG A 122 28.19 8.74 1.01
N ASN A 123 28.41 9.88 0.36
CA ASN A 123 27.36 10.87 0.12
C ASN A 123 26.23 10.33 -0.77
N THR A 124 26.56 9.49 -1.76
CA THR A 124 25.56 8.84 -2.62
C THR A 124 24.69 7.85 -1.82
N VAL A 125 25.30 7.00 -1.00
CA VAL A 125 24.56 6.05 -0.15
C VAL A 125 23.72 6.77 0.91
N LYS A 126 24.25 7.83 1.51
CA LYS A 126 23.50 8.67 2.46
C LYS A 126 22.29 9.32 1.80
N SER A 127 22.45 9.89 0.60
CA SER A 127 21.34 10.48 -0.13
C SER A 127 20.25 9.44 -0.47
N LEU A 128 20.65 8.20 -0.78
CA LEU A 128 19.72 7.10 -1.03
C LEU A 128 18.88 6.78 0.23
N ASP A 129 19.55 6.68 1.38
CA ASP A 129 18.95 6.39 2.69
C ASP A 129 17.96 7.48 3.13
N GLU A 130 18.33 8.75 2.98
CA GLU A 130 17.47 9.90 3.28
C GLU A 130 16.22 9.92 2.39
N ASN A 131 16.37 9.62 1.10
CA ASN A 131 15.24 9.57 0.17
C ASN A 131 14.28 8.42 0.50
N ILE A 132 14.79 7.26 0.92
CA ILE A 132 13.98 6.13 1.36
C ILE A 132 13.23 6.46 2.66
N THR A 133 13.92 7.10 3.61
CA THR A 133 13.32 7.56 4.87
C THR A 133 12.18 8.56 4.61
N LEU A 134 12.40 9.55 3.74
CA LEU A 134 11.37 10.51 3.34
C LEU A 134 10.21 9.81 2.63
N LEU A 135 10.51 8.85 1.76
CA LEU A 135 9.51 8.03 1.07
C LEU A 135 8.66 7.21 2.05
N ASN A 136 9.20 6.78 3.18
CA ASN A 136 8.48 6.06 4.24
C ASN A 136 7.64 7.01 5.10
N TYR A 137 8.19 8.16 5.51
CA TYR A 137 7.45 9.19 6.24
C TYR A 137 6.21 9.70 5.47
N LEU A 138 6.32 9.87 4.15
CA LEU A 138 5.20 10.23 3.28
C LEU A 138 4.19 9.09 3.02
N LYS A 139 4.40 7.88 3.57
CA LYS A 139 3.39 6.79 3.57
C LYS A 139 2.48 6.84 4.78
N GLU A 140 2.97 7.33 5.92
CA GLU A 140 2.26 7.33 7.20
C GLU A 140 1.40 8.58 7.43
N LYS A 141 1.50 9.57 6.53
CA LYS A 141 0.62 10.74 6.42
C LYS A 141 -0.40 10.56 5.31
#